data_AF-A0A7S0CWP6-F1
#
_entry.id   AF-A0A7S0CWP6-F1
#
_cell.length_a   1.000
_cell.length_b   1.000
_cell.length_c   1.000
_cell.angle_alpha   90.00
_cell.angle_beta   90.00
_cell.angle_gamma   90.00
#
_symmetry.space_group_name_H-M   'P 1'
#
loop_
_entity.id
_entity.type
_entity.pdbx_description
1 polymer ?
#
loop_
_entity_poly.entity_id
_entity_poly.type
_entity_poly.pdbx_seq_one_letter_code
_entity_poly.pdbx_strand_id
1 'polypeptide(L)'
;RLRAVMPGHPVEMRVASRRSAYTTRFRALLFALLAVGLAVPARAGGSPGVLREVSLEGSNGTPRRAGASDPGVAVSPTSPTSPPSATYDVSKQNDLDLSRASMPTLPQDAVPVDVRMDVASFPDTTALGPARHAPGVHEEFRSGKTLVWCKSFLLSDLLASAGGGAGPGEKMSVVAVEPLPGSPNVHHMHLHVCDQGSSAFSKHASLFEDDAKTPKTCLPPSWTPGSGCHGTAWTFLPGQEPVRFPEGVGFTVGGEDGDGDDLAVRRVVLEVHYDGADSLKGAPDFSGLRLWATSDWQKDAKQRVGLLSVADPFARLPQNLPKGQKDVRYTTHCPPGCTKTFAEPMNVFASMTHAHLRARHVVTSVGTPDEHTGVVSEGDGPSTSGWRVVVAASDSAGAFSHDRQKFEPAEFVVNPGDALRTECRYDTRGADNSIPFGPATSQEMCMQVFLYYPKQREFLCGYYDETRFWCGDAEGFVERRGTDAAAFGETCEVLSSVDENVSDENRQSRTPAGVRSESCAEAEARDAVVSEKNAHGEGVVMRR
;
A
#
# COMPACT_ATOMS: atom_id res chain seq x y z
N ARG A 1 34.82 29.89 -79.61
CA ARG A 1 34.29 28.83 -80.50
C ARG A 1 34.15 27.54 -79.69
N LEU A 2 32.93 27.01 -79.62
CA LEU A 2 32.45 25.60 -79.47
C LEU A 2 33.52 24.48 -79.46
N ARG A 3 33.37 23.29 -78.85
CA ARG A 3 32.44 22.61 -77.89
C ARG A 3 32.99 21.16 -77.72
N ALA A 4 32.66 20.45 -76.63
CA ALA A 4 32.51 18.98 -76.43
C ALA A 4 33.30 18.43 -75.20
N VAL A 5 32.91 17.41 -74.40
CA VAL A 5 31.73 16.54 -74.17
C VAL A 5 31.96 15.76 -72.82
N MET A 6 30.97 15.75 -71.89
CA MET A 6 30.45 14.72 -70.90
C MET A 6 31.35 13.78 -70.05
N PRO A 7 30.86 13.04 -68.99
CA PRO A 7 29.56 12.96 -68.26
C PRO A 7 29.73 13.06 -66.69
N GLY A 8 28.78 12.98 -65.75
CA GLY A 8 27.31 12.77 -65.68
C GLY A 8 26.87 12.49 -64.21
N HIS A 9 25.69 12.97 -63.80
CA HIS A 9 24.88 12.57 -62.62
C HIS A 9 23.40 12.91 -62.94
N PRO A 10 22.39 12.12 -62.56
CA PRO A 10 20.99 12.53 -62.69
C PRO A 10 20.33 12.96 -61.37
N VAL A 11 19.36 13.85 -61.55
CA VAL A 11 18.64 14.70 -60.59
C VAL A 11 17.21 14.17 -60.34
N GLU A 12 16.64 14.62 -59.22
CA GLU A 12 15.23 14.65 -58.77
C GLU A 12 14.11 14.57 -59.82
N MET A 13 12.93 14.06 -59.41
CA MET A 13 11.73 14.90 -59.22
C MET A 13 10.49 14.16 -58.67
N ARG A 14 9.70 14.93 -57.91
CA ARG A 14 8.35 14.68 -57.36
C ARG A 14 7.33 14.15 -58.38
N VAL A 15 6.37 13.34 -57.93
CA VAL A 15 5.04 13.21 -58.58
C VAL A 15 3.93 12.95 -57.54
N ALA A 16 2.80 13.65 -57.71
CA ALA A 16 1.52 13.45 -57.02
C ALA A 16 0.65 12.39 -57.72
N SER A 17 -0.28 11.73 -57.02
CA SER A 17 -1.23 10.81 -57.63
C SER A 17 -2.63 10.87 -56.99
N ARG A 18 -3.65 10.96 -57.85
CA ARG A 18 -5.10 10.88 -57.58
C ARG A 18 -5.70 9.78 -58.47
N ARG A 19 -6.62 8.98 -57.89
CA ARG A 19 -7.74 8.18 -58.47
C ARG A 19 -7.34 6.99 -59.38
N SER A 20 -7.98 5.81 -59.36
CA SER A 20 -9.42 5.53 -59.51
C SER A 20 -9.80 4.05 -59.26
N ALA A 21 -10.85 3.82 -58.45
CA ALA A 21 -12.04 2.97 -58.65
C ALA A 21 -12.00 1.59 -59.36
N TYR A 22 -12.60 0.58 -58.72
CA TYR A 22 -13.47 -0.45 -59.33
C TYR A 22 -14.60 -0.87 -58.35
N THR A 23 -15.84 -0.81 -58.83
CA THR A 23 -17.10 -1.32 -58.25
C THR A 23 -17.19 -2.86 -58.40
N THR A 24 -17.98 -3.63 -57.61
CA THR A 24 -19.41 -3.97 -57.92
C THR A 24 -20.06 -4.83 -56.79
N ARG A 25 -21.19 -4.36 -56.24
CA ARG A 25 -22.46 -5.00 -55.75
C ARG A 25 -22.43 -6.26 -54.84
N PHE A 26 -23.18 -6.24 -53.72
CA PHE A 26 -24.47 -6.96 -53.56
C PHE A 26 -25.26 -6.60 -52.27
N ARG A 27 -26.52 -6.15 -52.49
CA ARG A 27 -27.79 -6.20 -51.73
C ARG A 27 -27.93 -5.91 -50.22
N ALA A 28 -28.85 -4.96 -49.99
CA ALA A 28 -29.66 -4.72 -48.80
C ALA A 28 -30.74 -5.79 -48.55
N LEU A 29 -31.16 -5.94 -47.29
CA LEU A 29 -32.54 -5.95 -46.77
C LEU A 29 -32.55 -6.64 -45.39
N LEU A 30 -33.01 -5.97 -44.33
CA LEU A 30 -33.59 -6.67 -43.17
C LEU A 30 -34.62 -5.76 -42.48
N PHE A 31 -35.90 -6.15 -42.57
CA PHE A 31 -36.95 -5.73 -41.67
C PHE A 31 -37.94 -6.90 -41.48
N ALA A 32 -38.38 -7.04 -40.23
CA ALA A 32 -39.69 -7.54 -39.78
C ALA A 32 -39.87 -9.03 -39.39
N LEU A 33 -40.04 -9.23 -38.06
CA LEU A 33 -41.20 -9.80 -37.34
C LEU A 33 -41.08 -11.15 -36.56
N LEU A 34 -41.47 -11.03 -35.28
CA LEU A 34 -42.23 -11.95 -34.37
C LEU A 34 -41.55 -13.26 -33.91
N ALA A 35 -41.20 -13.43 -32.63
CA ALA A 35 -42.02 -13.63 -31.41
C ALA A 35 -42.43 -15.09 -31.14
N VAL A 36 -41.73 -15.72 -30.18
CA VAL A 36 -42.18 -16.74 -29.19
C VAL A 36 -41.13 -16.62 -28.06
N GLY A 37 -41.39 -16.33 -26.78
CA GLY A 37 -42.55 -16.56 -25.94
C GLY A 37 -42.20 -17.62 -24.90
N LEU A 38 -41.47 -17.28 -23.83
CA LEU A 38 -41.46 -18.04 -22.56
C LEU A 38 -41.25 -17.08 -21.39
N ALA A 39 -42.22 -17.08 -20.48
CA ALA A 39 -42.34 -16.23 -19.31
C ALA A 39 -41.56 -16.78 -18.11
N VAL A 40 -40.98 -15.88 -17.31
CA VAL A 40 -40.56 -16.12 -15.91
C VAL A 40 -40.94 -14.87 -15.10
N PRO A 41 -41.51 -15.00 -13.89
CA PRO A 41 -42.30 -13.93 -13.28
C PRO A 41 -41.43 -12.86 -12.59
N ALA A 42 -41.91 -11.62 -12.67
CA ALA A 42 -41.46 -10.54 -11.81
C ALA A 42 -42.07 -10.70 -10.41
N ARG A 43 -41.24 -10.62 -9.37
CA ARG A 43 -41.69 -10.32 -8.01
C ARG A 43 -40.76 -9.31 -7.34
N ALA A 44 -41.31 -8.12 -7.19
CA ALA A 44 -41.14 -7.08 -6.17
C ALA A 44 -39.89 -7.07 -5.26
N GLY A 45 -39.24 -5.89 -5.23
CA GLY A 45 -38.88 -5.18 -3.99
C GLY A 45 -37.70 -5.74 -3.19
N GLY A 46 -36.51 -5.21 -3.43
CA GLY A 46 -35.35 -5.35 -2.55
C GLY A 46 -34.75 -3.98 -2.26
N SER A 47 -34.73 -3.60 -0.98
CA SER A 47 -34.03 -2.45 -0.42
C SER A 47 -32.53 -2.42 -0.82
N PRO A 48 -31.85 -1.25 -0.80
CA PRO A 48 -30.43 -1.19 -1.15
C PRO A 48 -29.63 -2.03 -0.15
N GLY A 49 -28.96 -3.05 -0.69
CA GLY A 49 -28.17 -4.01 0.06
C GLY A 49 -26.96 -3.35 0.70
N VAL A 50 -26.82 -3.54 2.00
CA VAL A 50 -25.56 -3.43 2.75
C VAL A 50 -24.65 -4.53 2.19
N LEU A 51 -23.63 -4.14 1.42
CA LEU A 51 -22.71 -5.07 0.77
C LEU A 51 -21.64 -5.54 1.76
N ARG A 52 -21.54 -6.86 1.85
CA ARG A 52 -20.55 -7.68 2.56
C ARG A 52 -19.13 -7.31 2.14
N GLU A 53 -18.20 -7.47 3.08
CA GLU A 53 -16.77 -7.68 2.80
C GLU A 53 -16.58 -8.65 1.63
N VAL A 54 -15.53 -8.41 0.84
CA VAL A 54 -15.04 -9.32 -0.19
C VAL A 54 -15.05 -10.74 0.35
N SER A 55 -15.77 -11.64 -0.32
CA SER A 55 -15.99 -13.01 0.15
C SER A 55 -14.65 -13.73 0.39
N LEU A 56 -14.44 -14.14 1.64
CA LEU A 56 -13.41 -15.05 2.12
C LEU A 56 -13.66 -16.49 1.60
N GLU A 57 -13.73 -16.69 0.27
CA GLU A 57 -13.84 -18.02 -0.32
C GLU A 57 -12.57 -18.36 -1.09
N GLY A 58 -11.67 -19.04 -0.38
CA GLY A 58 -10.41 -19.55 -0.91
C GLY A 58 -9.75 -20.56 0.02
N SER A 59 -10.50 -21.42 0.71
CA SER A 59 -10.00 -22.67 1.29
C SER A 59 -11.17 -23.50 1.81
N ASN A 60 -11.42 -24.65 1.19
CA ASN A 60 -12.19 -25.72 1.81
C ASN A 60 -11.33 -26.32 2.94
N GLY A 61 -11.34 -25.66 4.09
CA GLY A 61 -10.65 -26.10 5.31
C GLY A 61 -11.34 -25.46 6.51
N THR A 62 -12.23 -26.22 7.16
CA THR A 62 -13.01 -25.75 8.32
C THR A 62 -12.10 -25.45 9.51
N PRO A 63 -12.11 -24.23 10.09
CA PRO A 63 -11.48 -23.97 11.38
C PRO A 63 -12.43 -24.44 12.50
N ARG A 64 -11.96 -25.31 13.39
CA ARG A 64 -12.71 -25.76 14.57
C ARG A 64 -12.81 -24.63 15.60
N ARG A 65 -14.04 -24.31 15.96
CA ARG A 65 -14.45 -23.42 17.04
C ARG A 65 -14.04 -24.03 18.39
N ALA A 66 -13.29 -23.31 19.22
CA ALA A 66 -13.18 -23.58 20.65
C ALA A 66 -13.72 -22.37 21.40
N GLY A 67 -14.89 -22.52 22.00
CA GLY A 67 -15.44 -21.58 22.97
C GLY A 67 -15.24 -22.12 24.38
N ALA A 68 -14.78 -21.28 25.29
CA ALA A 68 -15.14 -21.35 26.70
C ALA A 68 -14.92 -19.96 27.31
N SER A 69 -16.01 -19.39 27.80
CA SER A 69 -16.05 -18.27 28.73
C SER A 69 -15.60 -18.74 30.12
N ASP A 70 -14.71 -17.99 30.79
CA ASP A 70 -14.68 -17.95 32.25
C ASP A 70 -14.08 -16.62 32.77
N PRO A 71 -14.49 -16.14 33.97
CA PRO A 71 -14.39 -14.75 34.38
C PRO A 71 -13.16 -14.41 35.23
N GLY A 72 -12.73 -13.16 35.12
CA GLY A 72 -12.20 -12.35 36.23
C GLY A 72 -10.93 -12.83 36.92
N VAL A 73 -9.77 -12.40 36.40
CA VAL A 73 -8.58 -12.18 37.22
C VAL A 73 -8.05 -10.79 36.91
N ALA A 74 -8.10 -9.90 37.90
CA ALA A 74 -7.49 -8.58 37.85
C ALA A 74 -5.96 -8.75 37.87
N VAL A 75 -5.30 -8.39 36.78
CA VAL A 75 -3.85 -8.26 36.70
C VAL A 75 -3.53 -6.78 36.48
N SER A 76 -2.65 -6.25 37.34
CA SER A 76 -2.18 -4.87 37.28
C SER A 76 -1.52 -4.55 35.94
N PRO A 77 -1.76 -3.37 35.36
CA PRO A 77 -1.25 -3.02 34.03
C PRO A 77 0.22 -2.63 34.14
N THR A 78 1.12 -3.49 33.68
CA THR A 78 2.35 -2.98 33.07
C THR A 78 1.96 -2.47 31.69
N SER A 79 2.00 -1.15 31.55
CA SER A 79 1.49 -0.32 30.46
C SER A 79 1.51 -1.00 29.07
N PRO A 80 0.37 -1.12 28.38
CA PRO A 80 0.42 -1.12 26.93
C PRO A 80 0.95 0.27 26.54
N THR A 81 2.12 0.32 25.92
CA THR A 81 2.59 1.54 25.27
C THR A 81 1.45 2.02 24.36
N SER A 82 0.93 3.22 24.64
CA SER A 82 -0.07 3.89 23.81
C SER A 82 0.38 3.85 22.34
N PRO A 83 -0.56 3.85 21.36
CA PRO A 83 -0.20 4.08 19.97
C PRO A 83 0.68 5.35 19.88
N PRO A 84 1.62 5.41 18.93
CA PRO A 84 2.53 6.54 18.80
C PRO A 84 1.74 7.84 18.71
N SER A 85 1.75 8.63 19.79
CA SER A 85 1.10 9.93 19.84
C SER A 85 2.13 10.98 19.42
N ALA A 86 2.54 10.95 18.16
CA ALA A 86 3.30 12.08 17.64
C ALA A 86 2.38 13.29 17.65
N THR A 87 2.57 14.21 18.60
CA THR A 87 1.92 15.52 18.54
C THR A 87 2.47 16.26 17.33
N TYR A 88 1.60 16.60 16.39
CA TYR A 88 1.98 17.30 15.17
C TYR A 88 2.20 18.79 15.43
N ASP A 89 3.44 19.24 15.32
CA ASP A 89 3.72 20.66 15.16
C ASP A 89 3.52 21.05 13.69
N VAL A 90 2.32 21.53 13.38
CA VAL A 90 1.94 22.02 12.04
C VAL A 90 2.14 23.53 11.90
N SER A 91 2.82 24.18 12.84
CA SER A 91 2.99 25.65 12.79
C SER A 91 3.69 26.12 11.53
N LYS A 92 4.66 25.34 11.02
CA LYS A 92 5.36 25.61 9.76
C LYS A 92 4.44 25.41 8.55
N GLN A 93 3.64 24.36 8.54
CA GLN A 93 2.73 23.99 7.46
C GLN A 93 1.60 25.02 7.30
N ASN A 94 1.19 25.64 8.41
CA ASN A 94 0.16 26.68 8.44
C ASN A 94 0.63 28.02 7.86
N ASP A 95 1.94 28.24 7.78
CA ASP A 95 2.56 29.44 7.19
C ASP A 95 3.25 29.07 5.88
N LEU A 96 2.71 29.54 4.75
CA LEU A 96 3.24 29.20 3.42
C LEU A 96 4.70 29.63 3.22
N ASP A 97 5.13 30.73 3.83
CA ASP A 97 6.51 31.21 3.71
C ASP A 97 7.47 30.29 4.49
N LEU A 98 7.07 29.88 5.69
CA LEU A 98 7.85 28.92 6.49
C LEU A 98 7.88 27.53 5.86
N SER A 99 6.75 27.06 5.35
CA SER A 99 6.66 25.80 4.63
C SER A 99 7.59 25.79 3.40
N ARG A 100 7.52 26.85 2.58
CA ARG A 100 8.39 26.99 1.42
C ARG A 100 9.87 27.10 1.80
N ALA A 101 10.19 27.81 2.87
CA ALA A 101 11.55 27.89 3.41
C ALA A 101 12.09 26.54 3.92
N SER A 102 11.21 25.62 4.34
CA SER A 102 11.60 24.25 4.73
C SER A 102 12.01 23.37 3.53
N MET A 103 11.66 23.79 2.31
CA MET A 103 12.02 23.13 1.04
C MET A 103 12.80 24.12 0.15
N PRO A 104 14.07 24.44 0.48
CA PRO A 104 14.81 25.54 -0.16
C PRO A 104 15.05 25.37 -1.66
N THR A 105 14.96 24.14 -2.18
CA THR A 105 15.10 23.82 -3.61
C THR A 105 13.76 23.69 -4.34
N LEU A 106 12.64 24.00 -3.68
CA LEU A 106 11.32 24.03 -4.32
C LEU A 106 11.32 25.09 -5.44
N PRO A 107 10.81 24.77 -6.65
CA PRO A 107 10.71 25.73 -7.74
C PRO A 107 9.98 27.01 -7.32
N GLN A 108 10.47 28.17 -7.76
CA GLN A 108 9.91 29.46 -7.35
C GLN A 108 8.48 29.68 -7.80
N ASP A 109 8.07 29.04 -8.89
CA ASP A 109 6.74 29.03 -9.48
C ASP A 109 5.84 27.92 -8.92
N ALA A 110 6.32 27.08 -7.99
CA ALA A 110 5.50 26.04 -7.39
C ALA A 110 4.35 26.62 -6.55
N VAL A 111 3.12 26.29 -6.90
CA VAL A 111 1.90 26.72 -6.21
C VAL A 111 1.37 25.62 -5.28
N PRO A 112 0.83 25.98 -4.10
CA PRO A 112 0.24 25.02 -3.18
C PRO A 112 -1.18 24.63 -3.65
N VAL A 113 -1.47 23.33 -3.64
CA VAL A 113 -2.78 22.76 -3.97
C VAL A 113 -3.19 21.83 -2.83
N ASP A 114 -4.18 22.25 -2.04
CA ASP A 114 -4.57 21.53 -0.83
C ASP A 114 -5.70 20.53 -1.11
N VAL A 115 -5.48 19.26 -0.74
CA VAL A 115 -6.48 18.19 -0.75
C VAL A 115 -6.89 17.93 0.70
N ARG A 116 -8.04 18.44 1.14
CA ARG A 116 -8.44 18.45 2.57
C ARG A 116 -9.87 18.00 2.84
N MET A 117 -10.05 17.34 3.98
CA MET A 117 -11.35 16.92 4.49
C MET A 117 -12.27 18.12 4.72
N ASP A 118 -11.76 19.20 5.34
CA ASP A 118 -12.45 20.46 5.63
C ASP A 118 -13.88 20.26 6.15
N VAL A 119 -13.98 19.62 7.30
CA VAL A 119 -15.22 19.25 7.97
C VAL A 119 -15.44 20.16 9.17
N ALA A 120 -16.58 20.84 9.22
CA ALA A 120 -16.91 21.76 10.32
C ALA A 120 -17.25 21.05 11.65
N SER A 121 -17.70 19.80 11.59
CA SER A 121 -18.09 18.99 12.75
C SER A 121 -17.88 17.51 12.48
N PHE A 122 -16.98 16.88 13.23
CA PHE A 122 -16.71 15.46 13.18
C PHE A 122 -17.97 14.68 13.58
N PRO A 123 -18.27 13.54 12.92
CA PRO A 123 -19.42 12.72 13.25
C PRO A 123 -19.38 12.10 14.65
N ASP A 124 -20.55 11.65 15.08
CA ASP A 124 -20.65 10.67 16.17
C ASP A 124 -20.29 9.28 15.67
N THR A 125 -19.03 8.89 15.84
CA THR A 125 -18.55 7.57 15.43
C THR A 125 -19.11 6.45 16.30
N THR A 126 -19.76 6.72 17.44
CA THR A 126 -20.46 5.69 18.23
C THR A 126 -21.86 5.38 17.70
N ALA A 127 -22.36 6.18 16.75
CA ALA A 127 -23.70 6.06 16.16
C ALA A 127 -23.76 5.59 14.67
N LEU A 128 -22.63 5.50 13.95
CA LEU A 128 -22.50 4.79 12.64
C LEU A 128 -23.21 3.42 12.67
N GLY A 129 -24.04 3.11 11.66
CA GLY A 129 -25.09 2.08 11.73
C GLY A 129 -24.66 0.58 11.73
N PRO A 130 -25.55 -0.34 11.31
CA PRO A 130 -25.42 -1.80 11.53
C PRO A 130 -24.25 -2.49 10.81
N ALA A 131 -23.54 -1.80 9.91
CA ALA A 131 -22.36 -2.33 9.20
C ALA A 131 -21.22 -2.76 10.15
N ARG A 132 -21.18 -2.21 11.38
CA ARG A 132 -20.21 -2.59 12.41
C ARG A 132 -20.33 -4.02 12.92
N HIS A 133 -21.51 -4.61 12.83
CA HIS A 133 -21.74 -5.98 13.28
C HIS A 133 -21.63 -6.99 12.15
N ALA A 134 -21.12 -6.57 10.97
CA ALA A 134 -20.75 -7.49 9.92
C ALA A 134 -19.68 -8.48 10.45
N PRO A 135 -19.83 -9.79 10.19
CA PRO A 135 -18.78 -10.76 10.49
C PRO A 135 -17.48 -10.35 9.79
N GLY A 136 -16.34 -10.36 10.51
CA GLY A 136 -15.02 -10.00 9.95
C GLY A 136 -14.45 -8.69 10.50
N VAL A 137 -15.29 -7.75 10.92
CA VAL A 137 -14.87 -6.44 11.42
C VAL A 137 -14.20 -6.54 12.79
N HIS A 138 -12.99 -5.98 12.95
CA HIS A 138 -12.27 -5.93 14.22
C HIS A 138 -13.00 -5.07 15.27
N GLU A 139 -12.89 -5.43 16.55
CA GLU A 139 -13.70 -4.85 17.64
C GLU A 139 -13.56 -3.33 17.78
N GLU A 140 -12.37 -2.79 17.53
CA GLU A 140 -12.11 -1.34 17.60
C GLU A 140 -12.94 -0.54 16.58
N PHE A 141 -13.04 -1.04 15.34
CA PHE A 141 -13.93 -0.49 14.31
C PHE A 141 -15.40 -0.63 14.72
N ARG A 142 -15.78 -1.73 15.38
CA ARG A 142 -17.16 -1.89 15.89
C ARG A 142 -17.48 -0.90 17.00
N SER A 143 -16.53 -0.62 17.88
CA SER A 143 -16.72 0.29 19.01
C SER A 143 -16.81 1.76 18.58
N GLY A 144 -16.37 2.10 17.36
CA GLY A 144 -16.31 3.49 16.88
C GLY A 144 -15.08 4.27 17.34
N LYS A 145 -14.17 3.62 18.08
CA LYS A 145 -12.87 4.18 18.45
C LYS A 145 -11.97 4.45 17.25
N THR A 146 -12.21 3.75 16.15
CA THR A 146 -11.47 3.92 14.90
C THR A 146 -12.42 4.36 13.79
N LEU A 147 -12.01 5.34 12.98
CA LEU A 147 -12.71 5.77 11.77
C LEU A 147 -11.73 5.89 10.60
N VAL A 148 -12.06 5.26 9.48
CA VAL A 148 -11.40 5.50 8.19
C VAL A 148 -12.38 6.26 7.30
N TRP A 149 -12.06 7.51 6.96
CA TRP A 149 -12.97 8.39 6.23
C TRP A 149 -12.36 8.79 4.88
N CYS A 150 -13.11 8.55 3.81
CA CYS A 150 -12.73 8.94 2.45
C CYS A 150 -13.49 10.19 1.96
N LYS A 151 -12.80 11.03 1.18
CA LYS A 151 -13.37 12.12 0.39
C LYS A 151 -12.70 12.17 -0.97
N SER A 152 -13.50 12.37 -2.01
CA SER A 152 -13.06 12.32 -3.41
C SER A 152 -12.92 13.71 -4.01
N PHE A 153 -11.91 13.89 -4.88
CA PHE A 153 -11.56 15.17 -5.46
C PHE A 153 -11.19 15.05 -6.93
N LEU A 154 -11.62 16.04 -7.71
CA LEU A 154 -11.10 16.32 -9.03
C LEU A 154 -9.92 17.28 -8.91
N LEU A 155 -8.74 16.87 -9.38
CA LEU A 155 -7.57 17.73 -9.29
C LEU A 155 -7.72 18.96 -10.17
N SER A 156 -8.39 18.89 -11.33
CA SER A 156 -8.71 20.06 -12.15
C SER A 156 -9.43 21.17 -11.38
N ASP A 157 -10.36 20.80 -10.50
CA ASP A 157 -11.16 21.75 -9.73
C ASP A 157 -10.30 22.41 -8.64
N LEU A 158 -9.44 21.62 -7.99
CA LEU A 158 -8.49 22.14 -7.00
C LEU A 158 -7.46 23.07 -7.64
N LEU A 159 -6.91 22.70 -8.80
CA LEU A 159 -5.94 23.52 -9.54
C LEU A 159 -6.55 24.85 -9.99
N ALA A 160 -7.80 24.85 -10.47
CA ALA A 160 -8.51 26.07 -10.83
C ALA A 160 -8.74 27.00 -9.63
N SER A 161 -8.98 26.43 -8.45
CA SER A 161 -9.18 27.20 -7.20
C SER A 161 -7.88 27.76 -6.61
N ALA A 162 -6.74 27.10 -6.84
CA ALA A 162 -5.44 27.47 -6.29
C ALA A 162 -4.81 28.72 -6.94
N GLY A 163 -5.44 29.30 -7.97
CA GLY A 163 -4.99 30.57 -8.57
C GLY A 163 -3.65 30.50 -9.32
N GLY A 164 -3.10 29.30 -9.54
CA GLY A 164 -1.78 29.07 -10.11
C GLY A 164 -1.66 29.22 -11.64
N GLY A 165 -2.62 29.90 -12.27
CA GLY A 165 -2.63 30.10 -13.72
C GLY A 165 -3.05 28.90 -14.56
N ALA A 166 -3.30 27.73 -13.93
CA ALA A 166 -3.80 26.55 -14.63
C ALA A 166 -5.23 26.76 -15.14
N GLY A 167 -5.38 26.82 -16.46
CA GLY A 167 -6.69 26.82 -17.12
C GLY A 167 -7.43 25.47 -16.94
N PRO A 168 -8.75 25.42 -17.19
CA PRO A 168 -9.48 24.15 -17.22
C PRO A 168 -8.82 23.17 -18.19
N GLY A 169 -8.52 21.96 -17.71
CA GLY A 169 -7.85 20.91 -18.51
C GLY A 169 -6.33 21.06 -18.62
N GLU A 170 -5.70 22.05 -18.00
CA GLU A 170 -4.24 22.15 -17.96
C GLU A 170 -3.61 21.10 -17.04
N LYS A 171 -2.38 20.70 -17.39
CA LYS A 171 -1.56 19.76 -16.64
C LYS A 171 -0.53 20.52 -15.82
N MET A 172 -0.37 20.11 -14.57
CA MET A 172 0.69 20.58 -13.69
C MET A 172 1.50 19.41 -13.15
N SER A 173 2.70 19.67 -12.64
CA SER A 173 3.57 18.67 -12.04
C SER A 173 3.67 18.87 -10.55
N VAL A 174 3.26 17.87 -9.78
CA VAL A 174 3.52 17.85 -8.34
C VAL A 174 4.96 17.42 -8.10
N VAL A 175 5.74 18.31 -7.48
CA VAL A 175 7.18 18.17 -7.22
C VAL A 175 7.52 18.02 -5.74
N ALA A 176 6.55 18.27 -4.86
CA ALA A 176 6.64 17.97 -3.44
C ALA A 176 5.25 17.72 -2.84
N VAL A 177 5.21 16.94 -1.77
CA VAL A 177 4.01 16.71 -0.97
C VAL A 177 4.30 17.02 0.49
N GLU A 178 3.41 17.77 1.11
CA GLU A 178 3.49 18.19 2.49
C GLU A 178 2.24 17.72 3.25
N PRO A 179 2.41 17.09 4.42
CA PRO A 179 1.27 16.66 5.21
C PRO A 179 0.63 17.81 5.97
N LEU A 180 -0.70 17.84 6.01
CA LEU A 180 -1.51 18.80 6.78
C LEU A 180 -2.39 18.04 7.79
N PRO A 181 -1.83 17.38 8.82
CA PRO A 181 -2.64 16.70 9.82
C PRO A 181 -3.40 17.76 10.63
N GLY A 182 -4.71 17.81 10.45
CA GLY A 182 -5.61 18.76 11.11
C GLY A 182 -5.98 18.34 12.54
N SER A 183 -5.69 17.09 12.89
CA SER A 183 -5.98 16.48 14.19
C SER A 183 -4.80 15.62 14.67
N PRO A 184 -4.48 15.62 15.98
CA PRO A 184 -3.48 14.70 16.56
C PRO A 184 -3.91 13.23 16.49
N ASN A 185 -5.18 12.96 16.22
CA ASN A 185 -5.75 11.63 16.12
C ASN A 185 -5.55 11.00 14.73
N VAL A 186 -5.01 11.72 13.74
CA VAL A 186 -4.69 11.14 12.44
C VAL A 186 -3.58 10.10 12.62
N HIS A 187 -3.92 8.84 12.38
CA HIS A 187 -2.97 7.73 12.39
C HIS A 187 -2.27 7.57 11.04
N HIS A 188 -2.99 7.66 9.93
CA HIS A 188 -2.40 7.74 8.59
C HIS A 188 -3.34 8.43 7.58
N MET A 189 -2.77 8.85 6.45
CA MET A 189 -3.55 9.27 5.28
C MET A 189 -3.03 8.59 4.02
N HIS A 190 -3.93 8.31 3.09
CA HIS A 190 -3.59 7.80 1.77
C HIS A 190 -4.28 8.63 0.69
N LEU A 191 -3.54 8.95 -0.38
CA LEU A 191 -4.06 9.65 -1.55
C LEU A 191 -4.19 8.66 -2.70
N HIS A 192 -5.35 8.01 -2.80
CA HIS A 192 -5.60 6.99 -3.81
C HIS A 192 -5.80 7.63 -5.19
N VAL A 193 -5.26 6.99 -6.22
CA VAL A 193 -5.43 7.40 -7.62
C VAL A 193 -6.56 6.60 -8.23
N CYS A 194 -7.52 7.29 -8.85
CA CYS A 194 -8.70 6.68 -9.46
C CYS A 194 -8.96 7.19 -10.87
N ASP A 195 -9.62 6.35 -11.66
CA ASP A 195 -9.99 6.64 -13.03
C ASP A 195 -11.31 7.41 -13.09
N GLN A 196 -11.21 8.73 -13.25
CA GLN A 196 -12.31 9.70 -13.31
C GLN A 196 -13.51 9.22 -14.15
N GLY A 197 -13.25 8.78 -15.38
CA GLY A 197 -14.28 8.35 -16.33
C GLY A 197 -14.64 6.86 -16.30
N SER A 198 -14.07 6.07 -15.38
CA SER A 198 -14.31 4.62 -15.42
C SER A 198 -15.71 4.26 -14.93
N SER A 199 -16.32 3.28 -15.61
CA SER A 199 -17.58 2.69 -15.14
C SER A 199 -17.43 1.97 -13.80
N ALA A 200 -16.21 1.49 -13.50
CA ALA A 200 -15.84 0.88 -12.24
C ALA A 200 -15.93 1.90 -11.11
N PHE A 201 -15.28 3.06 -11.25
CA PHE A 201 -15.38 4.15 -10.29
C PHE A 201 -16.81 4.62 -10.11
N SER A 202 -17.54 4.88 -11.21
CA SER A 202 -18.94 5.36 -11.14
C SER A 202 -19.87 4.42 -10.35
N LYS A 203 -19.68 3.09 -10.46
CA LYS A 203 -20.48 2.10 -9.71
C LYS A 203 -20.14 2.07 -8.23
N HIS A 204 -18.88 2.34 -7.89
CA HIS A 204 -18.34 2.21 -6.54
C HIS A 204 -18.12 3.55 -5.85
N ALA A 205 -18.38 4.68 -6.52
CA ALA A 205 -18.20 6.03 -5.98
C ALA A 205 -18.89 6.16 -4.62
N SER A 206 -20.11 5.62 -4.45
CA SER A 206 -20.83 5.65 -3.17
C SER A 206 -20.16 4.92 -1.99
N LEU A 207 -19.12 4.10 -2.24
CA LEU A 207 -18.27 3.47 -1.22
C LEU A 207 -17.20 4.43 -0.67
N PHE A 208 -16.82 5.44 -1.45
CA PHE A 208 -15.68 6.33 -1.17
C PHE A 208 -16.07 7.82 -1.14
N GLU A 209 -17.20 8.16 -1.75
CA GLU A 209 -17.78 9.49 -1.83
C GLU A 209 -18.94 9.60 -0.85
N ASP A 210 -18.78 10.51 0.10
CA ASP A 210 -19.81 10.84 1.09
C ASP A 210 -20.83 11.82 0.51
N ASP A 211 -22.07 11.79 0.99
CA ASP A 211 -23.14 12.73 0.64
C ASP A 211 -23.22 13.94 1.59
N ALA A 212 -22.11 14.22 2.28
CA ALA A 212 -21.90 15.27 3.27
C ALA A 212 -22.74 15.16 4.55
N LYS A 213 -23.57 14.11 4.71
CA LYS A 213 -24.48 13.96 5.87
C LYS A 213 -24.15 12.79 6.77
N THR A 214 -23.43 11.77 6.27
CA THR A 214 -23.16 10.56 7.04
C THR A 214 -21.81 9.95 6.66
N PRO A 215 -20.74 10.23 7.42
CA PRO A 215 -19.43 9.65 7.14
C PRO A 215 -19.51 8.14 7.13
N LYS A 216 -19.07 7.58 6.01
CA LYS A 216 -18.94 6.15 5.85
C LYS A 216 -17.52 5.75 6.20
N THR A 217 -17.40 4.66 6.93
CA THR A 217 -16.18 3.87 6.90
C THR A 217 -15.95 3.45 5.46
N CYS A 218 -14.95 4.02 4.79
CA CYS A 218 -14.57 3.54 3.47
C CYS A 218 -13.61 2.36 3.62
N LEU A 219 -13.78 1.37 2.75
CA LEU A 219 -12.67 0.47 2.46
C LEU A 219 -11.67 1.24 1.61
N PRO A 220 -10.38 0.96 1.74
CA PRO A 220 -9.41 1.71 0.97
C PRO A 220 -9.59 1.50 -0.54
N PRO A 221 -9.80 2.57 -1.32
CA PRO A 221 -10.22 2.46 -2.70
C PRO A 221 -9.23 1.68 -3.58
N SER A 222 -7.95 2.00 -3.51
CA SER A 222 -6.92 1.36 -4.37
C SER A 222 -6.61 -0.09 -3.99
N TRP A 223 -7.13 -0.55 -2.86
CA TRP A 223 -7.00 -1.91 -2.37
C TRP A 223 -8.27 -2.72 -2.58
N THR A 224 -9.33 -2.10 -3.10
CA THR A 224 -10.63 -2.73 -3.38
C THR A 224 -10.70 -3.13 -4.85
N PRO A 225 -10.74 -4.44 -5.17
CA PRO A 225 -10.90 -4.91 -6.55
C PRO A 225 -12.12 -4.31 -7.24
N GLY A 226 -11.99 -3.94 -8.51
CA GLY A 226 -13.06 -3.35 -9.32
C GLY A 226 -13.52 -1.95 -8.90
N SER A 227 -12.85 -1.30 -7.94
CA SER A 227 -13.22 0.04 -7.46
C SER A 227 -13.03 1.14 -8.49
N GLY A 228 -12.21 0.92 -9.52
CA GLY A 228 -11.74 1.96 -10.43
C GLY A 228 -10.62 2.83 -9.86
N CYS A 229 -10.01 2.41 -8.74
CA CYS A 229 -8.81 2.99 -8.16
C CYS A 229 -7.66 2.00 -8.25
N HIS A 230 -6.50 2.45 -8.74
CA HIS A 230 -5.43 1.55 -9.21
C HIS A 230 -4.05 1.86 -8.59
N GLY A 231 -4.00 2.64 -7.50
CA GLY A 231 -2.77 2.86 -6.74
C GLY A 231 -2.89 4.01 -5.74
N THR A 232 -1.77 4.36 -5.12
CA THR A 232 -1.67 5.49 -4.19
C THR A 232 -0.58 6.46 -4.67
N ALA A 233 -0.92 7.74 -4.77
CA ALA A 233 0.01 8.81 -5.12
C ALA A 233 0.87 9.23 -3.91
N TRP A 234 0.31 9.15 -2.71
CA TRP A 234 0.99 9.53 -1.47
C TRP A 234 0.47 8.78 -0.26
N THR A 235 1.35 8.53 0.71
CA THR A 235 0.97 8.04 2.03
C THR A 235 1.62 8.88 3.11
N PHE A 236 0.89 9.11 4.19
CA PHE A 236 1.33 9.81 5.37
C PHE A 236 1.22 8.90 6.58
N LEU A 237 2.26 8.92 7.40
CA LEU A 237 2.30 8.35 8.74
C LEU A 237 2.82 9.41 9.71
N PRO A 238 2.65 9.21 11.02
CA PRO A 238 2.96 10.23 12.01
C PRO A 238 4.45 10.61 11.97
N GLY A 239 4.74 11.91 12.08
CA GLY A 239 6.10 12.46 12.05
C GLY A 239 6.64 12.79 10.65
N GLN A 240 5.87 12.56 9.58
CA GLN A 240 6.28 12.91 8.22
C GLN A 240 6.51 14.42 8.07
N GLU A 241 7.67 14.78 7.50
CA GLU A 241 8.00 16.14 7.06
C GLU A 241 7.66 16.32 5.58
N PRO A 242 7.62 17.55 5.05
CA PRO A 242 7.49 17.76 3.61
C PRO A 242 8.53 16.97 2.83
N VAL A 243 8.09 16.27 1.77
CA VAL A 243 8.98 15.51 0.90
C VAL A 243 9.01 16.17 -0.46
N ARG A 244 10.19 16.65 -0.82
CA ARG A 244 10.49 17.10 -2.18
C ARG A 244 11.01 15.94 -3.01
N PHE A 245 10.54 15.84 -4.24
CA PHE A 245 11.03 14.85 -5.19
C PHE A 245 12.38 15.27 -5.80
N PRO A 246 13.14 14.32 -6.37
CA PRO A 246 14.35 14.65 -7.13
C PRO A 246 14.05 15.59 -8.31
N GLU A 247 15.07 16.28 -8.81
CA GLU A 247 14.92 17.18 -9.95
C GLU A 247 14.41 16.43 -11.21
N GLY A 248 13.38 16.98 -11.86
CA GLY A 248 12.75 16.36 -13.04
C GLY A 248 11.86 15.17 -12.74
N VAL A 249 11.59 14.89 -11.46
CA VAL A 249 10.76 13.78 -11.00
C VAL A 249 9.51 14.33 -10.30
N GLY A 250 8.34 13.88 -10.71
CA GLY A 250 7.06 14.29 -10.13
C GLY A 250 5.91 13.45 -10.65
N PHE A 251 4.67 13.74 -10.24
CA PHE A 251 3.50 13.17 -10.90
C PHE A 251 2.66 14.28 -11.53
N THR A 252 2.19 14.06 -12.75
CA THR A 252 1.32 15.04 -13.41
C THR A 252 -0.08 14.92 -12.87
N VAL A 253 -0.67 16.08 -12.63
CA VAL A 253 -2.05 16.25 -12.18
C VAL A 253 -2.84 17.09 -13.19
N GLY A 254 -4.13 16.85 -13.29
CA GLY A 254 -5.00 17.53 -14.25
C GLY A 254 -4.98 16.88 -15.63
N GLY A 255 -5.20 17.67 -16.67
CA GLY A 255 -5.47 17.14 -18.02
C GLY A 255 -6.90 16.59 -18.20
N GLU A 256 -7.16 15.99 -19.36
CA GLU A 256 -8.46 15.42 -19.74
C GLU A 256 -8.31 13.94 -20.07
N ASP A 257 -9.35 13.15 -19.81
CA ASP A 257 -9.34 11.72 -20.17
C ASP A 257 -9.15 11.57 -21.71
N GLY A 258 -8.22 10.71 -22.12
CA GLY A 258 -7.93 10.46 -23.54
C GLY A 258 -6.97 11.46 -24.19
N ASP A 259 -6.34 12.36 -23.43
CA ASP A 259 -5.31 13.29 -23.94
C ASP A 259 -3.95 12.63 -24.26
N GLY A 260 -3.86 11.30 -24.15
CA GLY A 260 -2.66 10.52 -24.44
C GLY A 260 -1.68 10.34 -23.26
N ASP A 261 -2.00 10.86 -22.07
CA ASP A 261 -1.25 10.60 -20.83
C ASP A 261 -2.11 9.78 -19.86
N ASP A 262 -1.91 8.47 -19.92
CA ASP A 262 -2.56 7.46 -19.10
C ASP A 262 -2.03 7.43 -17.66
N LEU A 263 -0.88 8.05 -17.40
CA LEU A 263 -0.28 8.13 -16.07
C LEU A 263 -0.63 9.43 -15.32
N ALA A 264 -1.28 10.39 -15.97
CA ALA A 264 -1.74 11.62 -15.34
C ALA A 264 -2.84 11.34 -14.31
N VAL A 265 -2.66 11.90 -13.10
CA VAL A 265 -3.58 11.77 -11.98
C VAL A 265 -4.68 12.82 -12.13
N ARG A 266 -5.92 12.39 -12.34
CA ARG A 266 -7.07 13.28 -12.56
C ARG A 266 -8.00 13.31 -11.37
N ARG A 267 -8.37 12.14 -10.87
CA ARG A 267 -9.16 11.96 -9.66
C ARG A 267 -8.32 11.33 -8.57
N VAL A 268 -8.51 11.84 -7.37
CA VAL A 268 -7.96 11.27 -6.15
C VAL A 268 -9.03 11.06 -5.10
N VAL A 269 -8.83 10.07 -4.23
CA VAL A 269 -9.58 9.90 -2.99
C VAL A 269 -8.60 10.05 -1.84
N LEU A 270 -8.86 11.03 -0.96
CA LEU A 270 -8.15 11.16 0.30
C LEU A 270 -8.83 10.25 1.32
N GLU A 271 -8.09 9.26 1.80
CA GLU A 271 -8.43 8.45 2.96
C GLU A 271 -7.71 9.00 4.18
N VAL A 272 -8.43 9.18 5.29
CA VAL A 272 -7.86 9.54 6.60
C VAL A 272 -8.32 8.54 7.65
N HIS A 273 -7.36 7.90 8.30
CA HIS A 273 -7.59 7.01 9.42
C HIS A 273 -7.35 7.75 10.74
N TYR A 274 -8.35 7.75 11.61
CA TYR A 274 -8.34 8.35 12.93
C TYR A 274 -8.39 7.29 14.03
N ASP A 275 -7.44 7.37 14.96
CA ASP A 275 -7.48 6.66 16.23
C ASP A 275 -8.20 7.49 17.30
N GLY A 276 -8.96 6.85 18.18
CA GLY A 276 -9.76 7.55 19.21
C GLY A 276 -10.84 8.47 18.60
N ALA A 277 -11.40 8.09 17.45
CA ALA A 277 -12.35 8.88 16.68
C ALA A 277 -13.66 9.20 17.44
N ASP A 278 -14.03 8.38 18.43
CA ASP A 278 -15.16 8.58 19.34
C ASP A 278 -15.00 9.83 20.21
N SER A 279 -13.77 10.28 20.44
CA SER A 279 -13.48 11.51 21.18
C SER A 279 -13.60 12.79 20.34
N LEU A 280 -13.68 12.66 19.01
CA LEU A 280 -13.65 13.81 18.09
C LEU A 280 -15.04 14.40 17.80
N LYS A 281 -16.13 13.75 18.23
CA LYS A 281 -17.51 14.18 17.94
C LYS A 281 -17.70 15.69 18.14
N GLY A 282 -18.13 16.37 17.07
CA GLY A 282 -18.41 17.81 17.10
C GLY A 282 -17.21 18.73 16.91
N ALA A 283 -15.97 18.21 16.94
CA ALA A 283 -14.78 18.99 16.65
C ALA A 283 -14.62 19.23 15.13
N PRO A 284 -14.10 20.37 14.68
CA PRO A 284 -13.74 20.53 13.27
C PRO A 284 -12.50 19.68 12.93
N ASP A 285 -12.40 19.23 11.68
CA ASP A 285 -11.20 18.59 11.14
C ASP A 285 -10.86 19.20 9.77
N PHE A 286 -9.58 19.50 9.59
CA PHE A 286 -9.04 20.04 8.34
C PHE A 286 -7.85 19.20 7.86
N SER A 287 -7.87 17.90 8.13
CA SER A 287 -6.78 17.01 7.78
C SER A 287 -6.67 16.82 6.27
N GLY A 288 -5.44 16.67 5.77
CA GLY A 288 -5.18 16.46 4.36
C GLY A 288 -3.71 16.56 3.95
N LEU A 289 -3.51 16.84 2.68
CA LEU A 289 -2.18 16.95 2.06
C LEU A 289 -2.11 18.22 1.22
N ARG A 290 -0.95 18.87 1.20
CA ARG A 290 -0.61 19.93 0.25
C ARG A 290 0.29 19.38 -0.84
N LEU A 291 -0.12 19.59 -2.07
CA LEU A 291 0.66 19.27 -3.27
C LEU A 291 1.31 20.57 -3.77
N TRP A 292 2.62 20.59 -3.89
CA TRP A 292 3.33 21.71 -4.50
C TRP A 292 3.50 21.45 -5.99
N ALA A 293 2.80 22.23 -6.81
CA ALA A 293 2.64 21.98 -8.25
C ALA A 293 3.28 23.08 -9.12
N THR A 294 3.91 22.72 -10.22
CA THR A 294 4.47 23.65 -11.22
C THR A 294 3.77 23.50 -12.58
N SER A 295 3.83 24.54 -13.41
CA SER A 295 3.15 24.55 -14.72
C SER A 295 3.96 23.92 -15.86
N ASP A 296 5.30 23.90 -15.78
CA ASP A 296 6.18 23.26 -16.77
C ASP A 296 6.27 21.75 -16.55
N TRP A 297 5.16 21.06 -16.79
CA TRP A 297 5.01 19.68 -16.37
C TRP A 297 5.93 18.71 -17.13
N GLN A 298 6.27 19.02 -18.39
CA GLN A 298 7.19 18.21 -19.20
C GLN A 298 8.62 18.26 -18.68
N LYS A 299 9.04 19.39 -18.10
CA LYS A 299 10.35 19.56 -17.50
C LYS A 299 10.40 18.97 -16.10
N ASP A 300 9.44 19.33 -15.26
CA ASP A 300 9.52 19.09 -13.81
C ASP A 300 9.05 17.69 -13.40
N ALA A 301 8.24 17.01 -14.21
CA ALA A 301 7.88 15.60 -14.03
C ALA A 301 8.21 14.76 -15.27
N LYS A 302 9.40 14.97 -15.83
CA LYS A 302 9.95 14.18 -16.93
C LYS A 302 9.93 12.68 -16.61
N GLN A 303 10.21 12.31 -15.37
CA GLN A 303 9.99 10.96 -14.86
C GLN A 303 8.85 10.98 -13.83
N ARG A 304 7.95 9.99 -13.95
CA ARG A 304 6.81 9.86 -13.06
C ARG A 304 7.24 9.27 -11.72
N VAL A 305 6.84 9.87 -10.60
CA VAL A 305 6.95 9.23 -9.28
C VAL A 305 5.97 8.05 -9.22
N GLY A 306 6.47 6.91 -8.77
CA GLY A 306 5.67 5.78 -8.34
C GLY A 306 5.81 5.56 -6.83
N LEU A 307 4.85 4.81 -6.29
CA LEU A 307 4.88 4.29 -4.94
C LEU A 307 4.75 2.76 -5.04
N LEU A 308 5.62 2.00 -4.38
CA LEU A 308 5.54 0.53 -4.31
C LEU A 308 5.46 0.11 -2.86
N SER A 309 4.38 -0.58 -2.48
CA SER A 309 4.27 -1.24 -1.18
C SER A 309 4.68 -2.69 -1.33
N VAL A 310 5.66 -3.12 -0.51
CA VAL A 310 6.16 -4.49 -0.48
C VAL A 310 5.95 -5.16 0.88
N ALA A 311 6.38 -6.43 0.98
CA ALA A 311 6.27 -7.28 2.16
C ALA A 311 4.83 -7.76 2.39
N ASP A 312 4.12 -7.20 3.37
CA ASP A 312 2.74 -7.53 3.68
C ASP A 312 1.82 -6.29 3.50
N PRO A 313 1.55 -5.87 2.26
CA PRO A 313 0.85 -4.61 2.00
C PRO A 313 -0.59 -4.55 2.54
N PHE A 314 -1.15 -5.65 3.04
CA PHE A 314 -2.51 -5.71 3.60
C PHE A 314 -2.57 -6.36 4.99
N ALA A 315 -1.44 -6.47 5.70
CA ALA A 315 -1.41 -6.98 7.08
C ALA A 315 -2.07 -8.37 7.24
N ARG A 316 -1.76 -9.32 6.36
CA ARG A 316 -2.47 -10.60 6.25
C ARG A 316 -1.55 -11.82 6.17
N LEU A 317 -0.33 -11.68 6.66
CA LEU A 317 0.58 -12.82 6.79
C LEU A 317 -0.09 -13.97 7.58
N PRO A 318 0.09 -15.23 7.14
CA PRO A 318 -0.76 -16.33 7.58
C PRO A 318 -0.39 -16.88 8.96
N GLN A 319 0.86 -16.72 9.38
CA GLN A 319 1.37 -17.26 10.63
C GLN A 319 1.34 -16.18 11.72
N ASN A 320 0.67 -16.45 12.83
CA ASN A 320 0.69 -15.56 13.98
C ASN A 320 2.09 -15.54 14.62
N LEU A 321 2.41 -14.42 15.27
CA LEU A 321 3.59 -14.33 16.12
C LEU A 321 3.32 -15.04 17.45
N PRO A 322 4.15 -16.03 17.83
CA PRO A 322 4.04 -16.70 19.12
C PRO A 322 4.26 -15.72 20.26
N LYS A 323 3.51 -15.92 21.34
CA LYS A 323 3.64 -15.12 22.56
C LYS A 323 4.93 -15.43 23.31
N GLY A 324 5.38 -14.50 24.15
CA GLY A 324 6.45 -14.74 25.11
C GLY A 324 7.87 -14.81 24.53
N GLN A 325 8.06 -14.53 23.24
CA GLN A 325 9.34 -14.70 22.55
C GLN A 325 10.13 -13.39 22.48
N LYS A 326 11.46 -13.45 22.68
CA LYS A 326 12.34 -12.27 22.63
C LYS A 326 12.69 -11.84 21.20
N ASP A 327 12.79 -12.81 20.27
CA ASP A 327 13.24 -12.59 18.89
C ASP A 327 12.43 -13.50 17.98
N VAL A 328 11.36 -12.94 17.41
CA VAL A 328 10.58 -13.56 16.33
C VAL A 328 10.94 -12.84 15.05
N ARG A 329 11.39 -13.57 14.04
CA ARG A 329 11.73 -13.03 12.72
C ARG A 329 10.70 -13.48 11.71
N TYR A 330 10.14 -12.51 10.99
CA TYR A 330 9.23 -12.76 9.89
C TYR A 330 9.84 -12.20 8.61
N THR A 331 10.07 -13.08 7.63
CA THR A 331 10.67 -12.73 6.35
C THR A 331 9.64 -12.90 5.25
N THR A 332 9.55 -11.90 4.38
CA THR A 332 8.63 -11.82 3.25
C THR A 332 9.38 -11.39 1.99
N HIS A 333 8.79 -11.62 0.82
CA HIS A 333 9.46 -11.34 -0.45
C HIS A 333 8.55 -10.64 -1.46
N CYS A 334 9.17 -9.80 -2.29
CA CYS A 334 8.67 -9.52 -3.64
C CYS A 334 9.44 -10.43 -4.60
N PRO A 335 8.79 -11.42 -5.23
CA PRO A 335 9.48 -12.42 -6.03
C PRO A 335 10.01 -11.81 -7.35
N PRO A 336 11.06 -12.42 -7.94
CA PRO A 336 11.59 -11.96 -9.23
C PRO A 336 10.58 -12.11 -10.37
N GLY A 337 9.62 -13.03 -10.25
CA GLY A 337 8.50 -13.14 -11.18
C GLY A 337 7.67 -11.86 -11.27
N CYS A 338 7.56 -11.10 -10.17
CA CYS A 338 6.88 -9.81 -10.18
C CYS A 338 7.75 -8.71 -10.78
N THR A 339 8.95 -8.48 -10.26
CA THR A 339 9.81 -7.39 -10.74
C THR A 339 10.21 -7.53 -12.21
N LYS A 340 10.19 -8.75 -12.79
CA LYS A 340 10.37 -8.97 -14.24
C LYS A 340 9.37 -8.22 -15.11
N THR A 341 8.21 -7.84 -14.59
CA THR A 341 7.19 -7.09 -15.34
C THR A 341 7.50 -5.59 -15.41
N PHE A 342 8.43 -5.10 -14.60
CA PHE A 342 8.85 -3.71 -14.64
C PHE A 342 9.42 -3.37 -16.02
N ALA A 343 9.00 -2.23 -16.57
CA ALA A 343 9.38 -1.83 -17.92
C ALA A 343 10.87 -1.44 -18.02
N GLU A 344 11.42 -0.93 -16.92
CA GLU A 344 12.79 -0.46 -16.82
C GLU A 344 13.26 -0.49 -15.34
N PRO A 345 14.56 -0.31 -15.05
CA PRO A 345 15.06 -0.26 -13.70
C PRO A 345 14.39 0.83 -12.85
N MET A 346 13.90 0.43 -11.68
CA MET A 346 13.25 1.30 -10.71
C MET A 346 14.31 1.96 -9.82
N ASN A 347 14.38 3.30 -9.81
CA ASN A 347 15.26 4.08 -8.95
C ASN A 347 14.49 4.52 -7.71
N VAL A 348 14.76 3.89 -6.57
CA VAL A 348 14.19 4.28 -5.28
C VAL A 348 14.98 5.46 -4.73
N PHE A 349 14.26 6.47 -4.22
CA PHE A 349 14.87 7.67 -3.61
C PHE A 349 14.39 7.91 -2.17
N ALA A 350 13.30 7.28 -1.75
CA ALA A 350 12.85 7.31 -0.36
C ALA A 350 12.14 6.01 0.03
N SER A 351 12.18 5.71 1.32
CA SER A 351 11.59 4.51 1.89
C SER A 351 10.88 4.82 3.20
N MET A 352 9.78 4.13 3.49
CA MET A 352 9.01 4.26 4.73
C MET A 352 8.69 2.85 5.25
N THR A 353 9.14 2.57 6.48
CA THR A 353 8.86 1.30 7.17
C THR A 353 7.60 1.45 8.01
N HIS A 354 6.79 0.39 8.10
CA HIS A 354 5.59 0.39 8.94
C HIS A 354 5.39 -0.97 9.63
N ALA A 355 5.17 -0.93 10.94
CA ALA A 355 4.92 -2.06 11.81
C ALA A 355 4.30 -1.60 13.14
N HIS A 356 3.66 -2.49 13.89
CA HIS A 356 3.02 -2.14 15.16
C HIS A 356 3.96 -2.39 16.36
N LEU A 357 3.40 -2.46 17.58
CA LEU A 357 4.07 -2.21 18.86
C LEU A 357 5.18 -3.22 19.23
N ARG A 358 5.18 -4.41 18.63
CA ARG A 358 6.13 -5.50 18.91
C ARG A 358 7.34 -5.44 18.01
N ALA A 359 7.28 -4.71 16.89
CA ALA A 359 8.41 -4.58 15.99
C ALA A 359 9.61 -3.90 16.67
N ARG A 360 10.80 -4.41 16.35
CA ARG A 360 12.09 -3.91 16.84
C ARG A 360 13.05 -3.62 15.71
N HIS A 361 12.93 -4.35 14.59
CA HIS A 361 13.72 -4.10 13.40
C HIS A 361 12.89 -4.33 12.15
N VAL A 362 13.13 -3.51 11.12
CA VAL A 362 12.62 -3.71 9.76
C VAL A 362 13.77 -3.50 8.80
N VAL A 363 14.12 -4.54 8.04
CA VAL A 363 15.25 -4.53 7.12
C VAL A 363 14.78 -5.00 5.75
N THR A 364 15.08 -4.23 4.70
CA THR A 364 14.83 -4.65 3.32
C THR A 364 16.13 -4.82 2.55
N SER A 365 16.21 -5.91 1.80
CA SER A 365 17.34 -6.29 0.94
C SER A 365 16.89 -6.49 -0.51
N VAL A 366 17.79 -6.23 -1.45
CA VAL A 366 17.64 -6.54 -2.88
C VAL A 366 18.63 -7.65 -3.23
N GLY A 367 18.22 -8.61 -4.05
CA GLY A 367 19.12 -9.65 -4.55
C GLY A 367 18.74 -10.07 -5.97
N THR A 368 19.73 -10.25 -6.84
CA THR A 368 19.52 -10.77 -8.18
C THR A 368 19.59 -12.30 -8.12
N PRO A 369 18.52 -13.03 -8.50
CA PRO A 369 18.58 -14.49 -8.53
C PRO A 369 19.60 -14.98 -9.55
N ASP A 370 20.30 -16.06 -9.24
CA ASP A 370 21.20 -16.72 -10.18
C ASP A 370 20.41 -17.29 -11.37
N GLU A 371 20.93 -17.12 -12.59
CA GLU A 371 20.21 -17.46 -13.82
C GLU A 371 19.91 -18.96 -13.96
N HIS A 372 20.71 -19.84 -13.33
CA HIS A 372 20.56 -21.29 -13.47
C HIS A 372 19.62 -21.86 -12.40
N THR A 373 19.71 -21.34 -11.18
CA THR A 373 18.97 -21.84 -10.02
C THR A 373 17.69 -21.06 -9.76
N GLY A 374 17.61 -19.81 -10.22
CA GLY A 374 16.49 -18.91 -9.99
C GLY A 374 16.38 -18.42 -8.54
N VAL A 375 17.42 -18.57 -7.73
CA VAL A 375 17.44 -18.18 -6.31
C VAL A 375 18.55 -17.19 -6.01
N VAL A 376 18.34 -16.35 -5.00
CA VAL A 376 19.39 -15.49 -4.47
C VAL A 376 20.20 -16.30 -3.46
N SER A 377 21.53 -16.25 -3.56
CA SER A 377 22.40 -16.94 -2.60
C SER A 377 22.23 -16.35 -1.19
N GLU A 378 21.96 -17.20 -0.18
CA GLU A 378 21.81 -16.73 1.20
C GLU A 378 23.16 -16.33 1.82
N GLY A 379 24.24 -17.07 1.53
CA GLY A 379 25.56 -16.88 2.14
C GLY A 379 25.61 -17.12 3.65
N ASP A 380 26.81 -17.20 4.22
CA ASP A 380 27.03 -17.34 5.67
C ASP A 380 27.20 -16.00 6.38
N GLY A 381 27.12 -14.90 5.62
CA GLY A 381 27.26 -13.53 6.13
C GLY A 381 27.21 -12.49 5.01
N PRO A 382 27.25 -11.18 5.35
CA PRO A 382 27.03 -10.09 4.40
C PRO A 382 27.97 -10.09 3.17
N SER A 383 29.21 -10.59 3.32
CA SER A 383 30.18 -10.64 2.22
C SER A 383 29.99 -11.82 1.25
N THR A 384 29.13 -12.78 1.61
CA THR A 384 28.86 -13.99 0.82
C THR A 384 27.40 -14.13 0.41
N SER A 385 26.53 -13.31 0.99
CA SER A 385 25.12 -13.23 0.64
C SER A 385 24.96 -12.53 -0.70
N GLY A 386 24.10 -13.07 -1.56
CA GLY A 386 23.59 -12.38 -2.75
C GLY A 386 22.57 -11.29 -2.40
N TRP A 387 22.11 -11.24 -1.15
CA TRP A 387 21.22 -10.20 -0.65
C TRP A 387 22.00 -9.00 -0.14
N ARG A 388 21.77 -7.85 -0.76
CA ARG A 388 22.31 -6.56 -0.33
C ARG A 388 21.24 -5.79 0.45
N VAL A 389 21.53 -5.46 1.71
CA VAL A 389 20.67 -4.59 2.51
C VAL A 389 20.61 -3.20 1.85
N VAL A 390 19.41 -2.72 1.60
CA VAL A 390 19.15 -1.40 0.98
C VAL A 390 18.38 -0.46 1.90
N VAL A 391 17.65 -1.02 2.86
CA VAL A 391 17.00 -0.26 3.93
C VAL A 391 17.34 -0.94 5.26
N ALA A 392 18.00 -0.19 6.13
CA ALA A 392 18.17 -0.50 7.54
C ALA A 392 17.85 0.79 8.31
N ALA A 393 16.70 0.82 8.98
CA ALA A 393 16.26 1.98 9.76
C ALA A 393 17.19 2.25 10.96
N SER A 394 17.37 3.53 11.32
CA SER A 394 18.05 4.06 12.53
C SER A 394 19.52 3.66 12.79
N ASP A 395 19.96 2.45 12.45
CA ASP A 395 21.30 1.91 12.58
C ASP A 395 21.55 0.76 11.58
N SER A 396 22.75 0.18 11.58
CA SER A 396 23.12 -0.94 10.70
C SER A 396 22.39 -2.26 11.00
N ALA A 397 21.66 -2.34 12.12
CA ALA A 397 20.83 -3.49 12.48
C ALA A 397 19.36 -3.29 12.08
N GLY A 398 18.99 -2.11 11.58
CA GLY A 398 17.63 -1.80 11.13
C GLY A 398 16.66 -1.48 12.26
N ALA A 399 17.14 -0.94 13.39
CA ALA A 399 16.31 -0.60 14.53
C ALA A 399 15.07 0.24 14.14
N PHE A 400 13.90 -0.25 14.55
CA PHE A 400 12.60 0.31 14.22
C PHE A 400 12.11 1.24 15.32
N SER A 401 11.53 2.36 14.91
CA SER A 401 11.02 3.40 15.81
C SER A 401 9.54 3.64 15.52
N HIS A 402 8.67 3.30 16.48
CA HIS A 402 7.22 3.49 16.33
C HIS A 402 6.83 4.96 16.13
N ASP A 403 7.66 5.90 16.61
CA ASP A 403 7.46 7.34 16.46
C ASP A 403 8.04 7.94 15.16
N ARG A 404 8.73 7.13 14.34
CA ARG A 404 9.43 7.59 13.12
C ARG A 404 9.13 6.69 11.93
N GLN A 405 7.85 6.60 11.58
CA GLN A 405 7.38 5.78 10.48
C GLN A 405 7.16 6.65 9.23
N LYS A 406 8.15 7.49 8.89
CA LYS A 406 8.06 8.46 7.79
C LYS A 406 8.91 8.03 6.60
N PHE A 407 8.70 8.64 5.44
CA PHE A 407 9.63 8.57 4.33
C PHE A 407 10.97 9.17 4.73
N GLU A 408 12.01 8.35 4.65
CA GLU A 408 13.41 8.71 4.80
C GLU A 408 14.16 8.50 3.48
N PRO A 409 15.21 9.28 3.19
CA PRO A 409 16.02 9.09 1.99
C PRO A 409 16.57 7.66 1.89
N ALA A 410 16.42 7.04 0.73
CA ALA A 410 16.96 5.71 0.44
C ALA A 410 17.28 5.63 -1.04
N GLU A 411 18.55 5.36 -1.39
CA GLU A 411 19.01 5.38 -2.77
C GLU A 411 19.46 3.98 -3.22
N PHE A 412 18.64 3.32 -4.04
CA PHE A 412 19.01 2.05 -4.66
C PHE A 412 18.19 1.79 -5.92
N VAL A 413 18.68 0.85 -6.74
CA VAL A 413 18.00 0.42 -7.95
C VAL A 413 17.47 -1.01 -7.76
N VAL A 414 16.26 -1.24 -8.26
CA VAL A 414 15.68 -2.57 -8.46
C VAL A 414 15.56 -2.81 -9.96
N ASN A 415 16.31 -3.76 -10.48
CA ASN A 415 16.27 -4.12 -11.90
C ASN A 415 15.14 -5.11 -12.16
N PRO A 416 14.60 -5.16 -13.39
CA PRO A 416 13.67 -6.20 -13.77
C PRO A 416 14.26 -7.59 -13.50
N GLY A 417 13.58 -8.37 -12.65
CA GLY A 417 13.99 -9.71 -12.22
C GLY A 417 14.83 -9.80 -10.95
N ASP A 418 15.11 -8.68 -10.28
CA ASP A 418 15.60 -8.70 -8.91
C ASP A 418 14.50 -9.17 -7.94
N ALA A 419 14.87 -9.78 -6.82
CA ALA A 419 13.96 -10.07 -5.72
C ALA A 419 14.16 -9.04 -4.60
N LEU A 420 13.07 -8.73 -3.87
CA LEU A 420 13.15 -8.00 -2.61
C LEU A 420 12.85 -8.92 -1.45
N ARG A 421 13.54 -8.72 -0.34
CA ARG A 421 13.32 -9.43 0.93
C ARG A 421 13.17 -8.43 2.05
N THR A 422 12.05 -8.50 2.76
CA THR A 422 11.82 -7.69 3.97
C THR A 422 11.73 -8.60 5.18
N GLU A 423 12.61 -8.36 6.15
CA GLU A 423 12.63 -9.04 7.45
C GLU A 423 12.16 -8.08 8.54
N CYS A 424 11.09 -8.46 9.25
CA CYS A 424 10.61 -7.77 10.44
C CYS A 424 10.93 -8.61 11.67
N ARG A 425 11.50 -7.99 12.71
CA ARG A 425 11.86 -8.66 13.97
C ARG A 425 11.00 -8.13 15.11
N TYR A 426 10.48 -9.02 15.94
CA TYR A 426 9.51 -8.69 16.98
C TYR A 426 9.93 -9.19 18.37
N ASP A 427 9.52 -8.45 19.40
CA ASP A 427 9.61 -8.83 20.81
C ASP A 427 8.19 -9.01 21.39
N THR A 428 7.80 -10.27 21.59
CA THR A 428 6.47 -10.67 22.06
C THR A 428 6.47 -11.08 23.54
N ARG A 429 7.54 -10.82 24.30
CA ARG A 429 7.64 -11.19 25.74
C ARG A 429 6.48 -10.65 26.59
N GLY A 430 5.99 -9.46 26.27
CA GLY A 430 4.85 -8.83 26.96
C GLY A 430 3.48 -9.22 26.39
N ALA A 431 3.35 -10.32 25.64
CA ALA A 431 2.07 -10.78 25.10
C ALA A 431 1.56 -12.01 25.83
N ASP A 432 0.27 -12.01 26.19
CA ASP A 432 -0.39 -13.16 26.85
C ASP A 432 -0.94 -14.18 25.85
N ASN A 433 -1.14 -13.77 24.61
CA ASN A 433 -1.71 -14.55 23.50
C ASN A 433 -0.90 -14.34 22.22
N SER A 434 -1.04 -15.27 21.28
CA SER A 434 -0.51 -15.15 19.93
C SER A 434 -1.02 -13.89 19.26
N ILE A 435 -0.16 -13.21 18.50
CA ILE A 435 -0.48 -11.94 17.87
C ILE A 435 -0.69 -12.19 16.37
N PRO A 436 -1.92 -12.02 15.85
CA PRO A 436 -2.18 -12.12 14.43
C PRO A 436 -1.70 -10.87 13.68
N PHE A 437 -1.52 -10.98 12.38
CA PHE A 437 -1.34 -9.82 11.49
C PHE A 437 -2.69 -9.17 11.19
N GLY A 438 -2.72 -7.84 11.10
CA GLY A 438 -3.94 -7.11 10.77
C GLY A 438 -3.88 -5.60 11.05
N PRO A 439 -4.97 -4.88 10.75
CA PRO A 439 -5.03 -3.42 10.81
C PRO A 439 -4.99 -2.82 12.21
N ALA A 440 -5.36 -3.57 13.25
CA ALA A 440 -5.46 -3.03 14.60
C ALA A 440 -4.11 -2.95 15.31
N THR A 441 -3.94 -1.99 16.22
CA THR A 441 -2.69 -1.81 16.99
C THR A 441 -2.36 -3.02 17.88
N SER A 442 -3.37 -3.81 18.27
CA SER A 442 -3.19 -5.07 19.01
C SER A 442 -2.71 -6.23 18.12
N GLN A 443 -2.78 -6.08 16.80
CA GLN A 443 -2.24 -6.98 15.78
C GLN A 443 -0.88 -6.47 15.32
N GLU A 444 -0.22 -7.17 14.40
CA GLU A 444 1.05 -6.74 13.80
C GLU A 444 0.99 -6.49 12.30
N MET A 445 2.01 -5.76 11.81
CA MET A 445 2.24 -5.48 10.40
C MET A 445 3.73 -5.60 10.05
N CYS A 446 4.02 -5.97 8.81
CA CYS A 446 5.36 -5.93 8.23
C CYS A 446 5.30 -5.28 6.85
N MET A 447 5.42 -3.95 6.80
CA MET A 447 5.26 -3.19 5.57
C MET A 447 6.50 -2.35 5.27
N GLN A 448 6.79 -2.25 3.98
CA GLN A 448 7.81 -1.36 3.46
C GLN A 448 7.26 -0.66 2.23
N VAL A 449 7.35 0.66 2.20
CA VAL A 449 6.86 1.50 1.13
C VAL A 449 8.04 2.24 0.50
N PHE A 450 8.08 2.31 -0.83
CA PHE A 450 9.12 3.03 -1.58
C PHE A 450 8.52 4.13 -2.42
N LEU A 451 9.18 5.29 -2.44
CA LEU A 451 9.02 6.27 -3.51
C LEU A 451 10.13 6.08 -4.53
N TYR A 452 9.75 6.01 -5.80
CA TYR A 452 10.67 5.66 -6.87
C TYR A 452 10.33 6.35 -8.18
N TYR A 453 11.22 6.23 -9.16
CA TYR A 453 10.96 6.61 -10.55
C TYR A 453 11.77 5.73 -11.53
N PRO A 454 11.32 5.60 -12.78
CA PRO A 454 10.01 6.03 -13.27
C PRO A 454 8.90 5.09 -12.76
N LYS A 455 7.68 5.64 -12.65
CA LYS A 455 6.47 4.93 -12.21
C LYS A 455 6.26 3.66 -13.03
N GLN A 456 6.10 2.54 -12.34
CA GLN A 456 5.69 1.26 -12.91
C GLN A 456 4.17 1.11 -12.78
N ARG A 457 3.60 0.08 -13.41
CA ARG A 457 2.17 -0.25 -13.24
C ARG A 457 1.91 -0.85 -11.86
N GLU A 458 2.92 -1.52 -11.31
CA GLU A 458 2.87 -2.22 -10.04
C GLU A 458 2.92 -1.23 -8.86
N PHE A 459 1.91 -1.34 -8.00
CA PHE A 459 1.80 -0.61 -6.74
C PHE A 459 1.97 -1.53 -5.52
N LEU A 460 1.72 -2.84 -5.68
CA LEU A 460 1.78 -3.86 -4.64
C LEU A 460 2.70 -5.01 -5.07
N CYS A 461 3.55 -5.47 -4.15
CA CYS A 461 4.28 -6.71 -4.34
C CYS A 461 4.54 -7.46 -3.02
N GLY A 462 4.03 -8.68 -2.88
CA GLY A 462 4.21 -9.40 -1.61
C GLY A 462 3.29 -10.60 -1.45
N TYR A 463 3.16 -11.07 -0.21
CA TYR A 463 2.29 -12.18 0.12
C TYR A 463 0.82 -11.84 -0.19
N TYR A 464 0.12 -12.75 -0.88
CA TYR A 464 -1.34 -12.73 -0.96
C TYR A 464 -1.94 -13.97 -0.29
N ASP A 465 -1.70 -15.14 -0.87
CA ASP A 465 -2.13 -16.42 -0.32
C ASP A 465 -1.09 -17.52 -0.59
N GLU A 466 -1.37 -18.75 -0.19
CA GLU A 466 -0.46 -19.89 -0.39
C GLU A 466 -0.18 -20.21 -1.86
N THR A 467 -0.97 -19.68 -2.79
CA THR A 467 -0.92 -19.96 -4.23
C THR A 467 -0.51 -18.77 -5.09
N ARG A 468 -0.46 -17.56 -4.53
CA ARG A 468 -0.25 -16.31 -5.28
C ARG A 468 0.52 -15.27 -4.46
N PHE A 469 1.28 -14.45 -5.18
CA PHE A 469 1.80 -13.17 -4.70
C PHE A 469 1.00 -12.03 -5.32
N TRP A 470 0.86 -10.93 -4.59
CA TRP A 470 0.49 -9.66 -5.20
C TRP A 470 1.60 -9.19 -6.13
N CYS A 471 1.20 -8.66 -7.27
CA CYS A 471 2.07 -8.03 -8.24
C CYS A 471 1.24 -7.15 -9.17
N GLY A 472 1.10 -5.86 -8.86
CA GLY A 472 0.26 -4.96 -9.64
C GLY A 472 -0.56 -3.99 -8.79
N ASP A 473 -1.77 -3.71 -9.26
CA ASP A 473 -2.84 -3.08 -8.48
C ASP A 473 -3.54 -4.13 -7.60
N ALA A 474 -4.71 -3.81 -7.04
CA ALA A 474 -5.48 -4.73 -6.20
C ALA A 474 -5.90 -6.03 -6.91
N GLU A 475 -5.84 -6.09 -8.24
CA GLU A 475 -6.22 -7.23 -9.08
C GLU A 475 -5.00 -7.94 -9.71
N GLY A 476 -3.80 -7.37 -9.55
CA GLY A 476 -2.56 -7.91 -10.09
C GLY A 476 -1.97 -9.01 -9.22
N PHE A 477 -1.81 -10.20 -9.79
CA PHE A 477 -1.23 -11.36 -9.12
C PHE A 477 -0.26 -12.12 -10.01
N VAL A 478 0.74 -12.74 -9.40
CA VAL A 478 1.58 -13.78 -10.02
C VAL A 478 1.41 -15.09 -9.26
N GLU A 479 1.44 -16.21 -9.99
CA GLU A 479 1.31 -17.54 -9.38
C GLU A 479 2.55 -17.87 -8.53
N ARG A 480 2.31 -18.39 -7.33
CA ARG A 480 3.35 -18.95 -6.46
C ARG A 480 3.55 -20.42 -6.81
N ARG A 481 4.46 -20.70 -7.77
CA ARG A 481 4.79 -22.06 -8.21
C ARG A 481 6.29 -22.22 -8.45
N GLY A 482 6.76 -23.48 -8.47
CA GLY A 482 8.15 -23.81 -8.78
C GLY A 482 9.13 -23.13 -7.82
N THR A 483 10.16 -22.50 -8.38
CA THR A 483 11.20 -21.78 -7.61
C THR A 483 10.63 -20.66 -6.76
N ASP A 484 9.61 -19.93 -7.26
CA ASP A 484 8.98 -18.83 -6.52
C ASP A 484 8.32 -19.32 -5.23
N ALA A 485 7.65 -20.47 -5.28
CA ALA A 485 7.03 -21.09 -4.11
C ALA A 485 8.07 -21.59 -3.09
N ALA A 486 9.20 -22.12 -3.57
CA ALA A 486 10.22 -22.76 -2.73
C ALA A 486 11.19 -21.76 -2.09
N ALA A 487 11.57 -20.69 -2.80
CA ALA A 487 12.65 -19.79 -2.41
C ALA A 487 12.17 -18.42 -1.91
N PHE A 488 10.97 -17.97 -2.32
CA PHE A 488 10.47 -16.63 -2.02
C PHE A 488 9.18 -16.67 -1.18
N GLY A 489 8.88 -17.81 -0.58
CA GLY A 489 7.84 -17.92 0.43
C GLY A 489 8.18 -17.15 1.71
N GLU A 490 7.17 -16.92 2.52
CA GLU A 490 7.30 -16.26 3.80
C GLU A 490 7.80 -17.26 4.85
N THR A 491 8.67 -16.81 5.75
CA THR A 491 9.17 -17.63 6.86
C THR A 491 8.98 -16.91 8.17
N CYS A 492 8.56 -17.64 9.20
CA CYS A 492 8.45 -17.14 10.58
C CYS A 492 9.27 -18.05 11.49
N GLU A 493 10.32 -17.49 12.09
CA GLU A 493 11.29 -18.21 12.91
C GLU A 493 11.40 -17.55 14.29
N VAL A 494 11.46 -18.36 15.35
CA VAL A 494 11.79 -17.92 16.70
C VAL A 494 13.27 -18.24 16.94
N LEU A 495 14.04 -17.24 17.35
CA LEU A 495 15.44 -17.42 17.68
C LEU A 495 15.66 -17.41 19.19
N SER A 496 16.30 -18.46 19.69
CA SER A 496 16.73 -18.57 21.09
C SER A 496 18.26 -18.62 21.16
N SER A 497 18.84 -17.66 21.87
CA SER A 497 20.27 -17.67 22.16
C SER A 497 20.58 -18.80 23.15
N VAL A 498 21.60 -19.62 22.89
CA VAL A 498 22.07 -20.63 23.86
C VAL A 498 22.78 -19.97 25.06
N ASP A 499 23.23 -18.72 24.92
CA ASP A 499 23.79 -17.87 25.99
C ASP A 499 23.09 -16.49 26.01
N GLU A 500 22.54 -16.07 27.16
CA GLU A 500 21.82 -14.79 27.31
C GLU A 500 22.69 -13.52 27.15
N ASN A 501 24.00 -13.66 26.87
CA ASN A 501 24.99 -12.58 26.88
C ASN A 501 25.60 -12.22 25.49
N VAL A 502 24.99 -12.63 24.38
CA VAL A 502 25.45 -12.18 23.05
C VAL A 502 24.94 -10.75 22.79
N SER A 503 25.85 -9.82 22.53
CA SER A 503 25.54 -8.42 22.22
C SER A 503 24.76 -8.29 20.90
N ASP A 504 23.88 -7.29 20.81
CA ASP A 504 23.00 -7.05 19.66
C ASP A 504 23.77 -6.79 18.33
N GLU A 505 25.06 -6.46 18.40
CA GLU A 505 25.90 -6.18 17.23
C GLU A 505 26.22 -7.41 16.36
N ASN A 506 26.07 -8.66 16.85
CA ASN A 506 26.43 -9.87 16.10
C ASN A 506 25.24 -10.60 15.43
N ARG A 507 24.09 -9.92 15.30
CA ARG A 507 22.79 -10.52 14.92
C ARG A 507 22.43 -10.43 13.43
N GLN A 508 23.39 -10.05 12.58
CA GLN A 508 23.19 -9.86 11.14
C GLN A 508 23.22 -11.16 10.31
N SER A 509 23.56 -12.31 10.90
CA SER A 509 23.39 -13.61 10.23
C SER A 509 22.01 -14.21 10.53
N ARG A 510 21.52 -15.03 9.60
CA ARG A 510 20.21 -15.71 9.69
C ARG A 510 20.12 -16.59 10.95
N THR A 511 21.23 -17.23 11.33
CA THR A 511 21.42 -17.96 12.59
C THR A 511 22.86 -17.75 13.06
N PRO A 512 23.11 -16.85 14.02
CA PRO A 512 24.44 -16.72 14.62
C PRO A 512 24.88 -18.07 15.23
N ALA A 513 26.18 -18.38 15.18
CA ALA A 513 26.70 -19.61 15.78
C ALA A 513 26.27 -19.71 17.25
N GLY A 514 25.64 -20.82 17.64
CA GLY A 514 25.10 -21.01 18.99
C GLY A 514 23.69 -20.44 19.21
N VAL A 515 22.93 -20.13 18.15
CA VAL A 515 21.50 -19.78 18.24
C VAL A 515 20.67 -20.95 17.71
N ARG A 516 19.67 -21.40 18.48
CA ARG A 516 18.68 -22.38 18.02
C ARG A 516 17.53 -21.62 17.35
N SER A 517 17.11 -22.09 16.18
CA SER A 517 15.90 -21.64 15.51
C SER A 517 14.84 -22.73 15.50
N GLU A 518 13.58 -22.33 15.62
CA GLU A 518 12.40 -23.15 15.36
C GLU A 518 11.39 -22.29 14.59
N SER A 519 10.45 -22.90 13.89
CA SER A 519 9.39 -22.14 13.22
C SER A 519 8.38 -21.58 14.24
N CYS A 520 7.71 -20.48 13.90
CA CYS A 520 6.64 -19.93 14.72
C CYS A 520 5.51 -20.94 14.96
N ALA A 521 5.20 -21.79 13.97
CA ALA A 521 4.21 -22.85 14.12
C ALA A 521 4.64 -23.90 15.17
N GLU A 522 5.92 -24.26 15.23
CA GLU A 522 6.46 -25.17 16.26
C GLU A 522 6.45 -24.51 17.64
N ALA A 523 6.82 -23.24 17.74
CA ALA A 523 6.75 -22.48 18.98
C ALA A 523 5.31 -22.37 19.52
N GLU A 524 4.35 -22.06 18.65
CA GLU A 524 2.91 -22.08 18.97
C GLU A 524 2.44 -23.47 19.42
N ALA A 525 2.83 -24.53 18.71
CA ALA A 525 2.45 -25.90 19.06
C ALA A 525 3.05 -26.36 20.39
N ARG A 526 4.25 -25.90 20.75
CA ARG A 526 4.87 -26.16 22.05
C ARG A 526 4.10 -25.49 23.18
N ASP A 527 3.62 -24.26 22.95
CA ASP A 527 2.94 -23.45 23.96
C ASP A 527 1.43 -23.74 24.01
N ALA A 528 0.89 -24.49 23.04
CA ALA A 528 -0.49 -24.94 23.00
C ALA A 528 -0.78 -25.95 24.12
N VAL A 529 -1.72 -25.61 24.99
CA VAL A 529 -2.20 -26.47 26.07
C VAL A 529 -2.90 -27.69 25.49
N VAL A 530 -2.33 -28.88 25.68
CA VAL A 530 -2.99 -30.15 25.29
C VAL A 530 -4.03 -30.50 26.36
N SER A 531 -5.32 -30.38 26.04
CA SER A 531 -6.38 -30.94 26.87
C SER A 531 -6.61 -32.41 26.49
N GLU A 532 -6.10 -33.35 27.28
CA GLU A 532 -6.59 -34.73 27.24
C GLU A 532 -7.68 -34.93 28.28
N LYS A 533 -8.71 -35.72 27.95
CA LYS A 533 -9.64 -36.23 28.96
C LYS A 533 -9.01 -37.45 29.61
N ASN A 534 -8.95 -37.48 30.94
CA ASN A 534 -8.50 -38.67 31.65
C ASN A 534 -9.50 -39.85 31.44
N ALA A 535 -9.17 -41.04 31.94
CA ALA A 535 -10.02 -42.23 31.85
C ALA A 535 -11.41 -42.08 32.50
N HIS A 536 -11.68 -40.95 33.18
CA HIS A 536 -12.95 -40.61 33.81
C HIS A 536 -13.71 -39.48 33.09
N GLY A 537 -13.18 -38.95 31.98
CA GLY A 537 -13.85 -37.94 31.16
C GLY A 537 -13.64 -36.49 31.61
N GLU A 538 -12.80 -36.24 32.61
CA GLU A 538 -12.43 -34.89 33.07
C GLU A 538 -11.29 -34.33 32.23
N GLY A 539 -11.39 -33.04 31.85
CA GLY A 539 -10.33 -32.36 31.12
C GLY A 539 -9.11 -32.12 32.01
N VAL A 540 -7.99 -32.76 31.67
CA VAL A 540 -6.71 -32.51 32.32
C VAL A 540 -5.94 -31.51 31.45
N VAL A 541 -5.61 -30.36 32.04
CA VAL A 541 -4.67 -29.40 31.47
C VAL A 541 -3.27 -29.95 31.67
N MET A 542 -2.73 -30.62 30.65
CA MET A 542 -1.33 -31.03 30.65
C MET A 542 -0.53 -29.88 30.04
N ARG A 543 0.21 -29.16 30.89
CA ARG A 543 1.39 -28.42 30.40
C ARG A 543 2.46 -29.47 30.11
N ARG A 544 3.04 -29.42 28.92
CA ARG A 544 4.15 -30.31 28.56
C ARG A 544 5.33 -30.08 29.49
#